data_AF-A0A661ZLL7-F1
#
_entry.id   AF-A0A661ZLL7-F1
#
_cell.length_a   1.000
_cell.length_b   1.000
_cell.length_c   1.000
_cell.angle_alpha   90.00
_cell.angle_beta   90.00
_cell.angle_gamma   90.00
#
_symmetry.space_group_name_H-M   'P 1'
#
loop_
_entity.id
_entity.type
_entity.pdbx_description
1 polymer ?
#
loop_
_entity_poly.entity_id
_entity_poly.type
_entity_poly.pdbx_seq_one_letter_code
_entity_poly.pdbx_strand_id
1 'polypeptide(L)'
;KYQNFLRKHKRNENHVDSHRFAKHTEVVRNRFKIALDEGLKSNEYRERFQLKKSSTKILEAKKPTPTITTLPDDYIHYCEPRIMTVREYARIQSFPDTYQFKGKYTTGGKRRTQEVPRYSQIGNAIPPLFGEQAGLILKELIN
;
A
#
# COMPACT_ATOMS: atom_id res chain seq x y z
N LYS A 1 17.14 -4.57 -8.00
CA LYS A 1 16.82 -3.93 -9.30
C LYS A 1 15.62 -2.98 -9.18
N TYR A 2 14.41 -3.45 -8.85
CA TYR A 2 13.19 -2.62 -8.76
C TYR A 2 13.27 -1.44 -7.76
N GLN A 3 13.75 -1.69 -6.53
CA GLN A 3 13.88 -0.63 -5.52
C GLN A 3 14.84 0.50 -5.96
N ASN A 4 15.89 0.18 -6.73
CA ASN A 4 16.82 1.17 -7.25
C ASN A 4 16.15 2.03 -8.32
N PHE A 5 15.32 1.42 -9.18
CA PHE A 5 14.53 2.14 -10.18
C PHE A 5 13.63 3.20 -9.55
N LEU A 6 12.84 2.83 -8.54
CA LEU A 6 11.94 3.77 -7.86
C LEU A 6 12.66 4.91 -7.12
N ARG A 7 13.94 4.71 -6.78
CA ARG A 7 14.77 5.68 -6.05
C ARG A 7 15.72 6.47 -6.95
N LYS A 8 15.76 6.17 -8.25
CA LYS A 8 16.75 6.71 -9.21
C LYS A 8 16.81 8.24 -9.23
N HIS A 9 15.67 8.91 -9.03
CA HIS A 9 15.55 10.36 -9.14
C HIS A 9 15.54 11.09 -7.79
N LYS A 10 15.82 10.39 -6.67
CA LYS A 10 15.87 11.05 -5.37
C LYS A 10 16.96 12.12 -5.35
N ARG A 11 16.57 13.34 -4.96
CA ARG A 11 17.50 14.37 -4.49
C ARG A 11 18.05 13.94 -3.13
N ASN A 12 19.19 14.49 -2.70
CA ASN A 12 19.91 14.20 -1.45
C ASN A 12 19.12 14.61 -0.18
N GLU A 13 17.81 14.42 -0.15
CA GLU A 13 16.93 14.70 0.98
C GLU A 13 16.72 13.42 1.78
N ASN A 14 16.90 13.51 3.10
CA ASN A 14 16.76 12.39 4.03
C ASN A 14 15.31 11.95 4.26
N HIS A 15 14.32 12.60 3.64
CA HIS A 15 12.90 12.33 3.87
C HIS A 15 12.15 11.96 2.58
N VAL A 16 11.22 11.02 2.70
CA VAL A 16 10.35 10.59 1.59
C VAL A 16 8.92 10.94 1.93
N ASP A 17 8.25 11.66 1.02
CA ASP A 17 6.84 12.00 1.21
C ASP A 17 5.98 10.75 1.45
N SER A 18 4.97 10.90 2.31
CA SER A 18 3.98 9.89 2.59
C SER A 18 4.51 8.61 3.26
N HIS A 19 5.70 8.67 3.86
CA HIS A 19 6.28 7.54 4.62
C HIS A 19 6.04 7.68 6.12
N ARG A 20 4.77 7.59 6.52
CA ARG A 20 4.32 7.66 7.92
C ARG A 20 3.60 6.38 8.33
N PHE A 21 3.89 5.87 9.53
CA PHE A 21 3.18 4.75 10.12
C PHE A 21 1.78 5.14 10.61
N ALA A 22 0.83 4.23 10.39
CA ALA A 22 -0.52 4.35 10.95
C ALA A 22 -0.48 4.16 12.47
N LYS A 23 -1.27 4.96 13.19
CA LYS A 23 -1.41 4.86 14.65
C LYS A 23 -2.49 3.84 14.99
N HIS A 24 -2.13 2.57 14.99
CA HIS A 24 -3.02 1.48 15.40
C HIS A 24 -3.33 1.56 16.89
N THR A 25 -4.56 1.20 17.26
CA THR A 25 -4.90 0.94 18.67
C THR A 25 -4.10 -0.26 19.17
N GLU A 26 -3.94 -0.36 20.48
CA GLU A 26 -3.19 -1.46 21.10
C GLU A 26 -3.82 -2.82 20.77
N VAL A 27 -5.15 -2.91 20.78
CA VAL A 27 -5.88 -4.12 20.39
C VAL A 27 -5.52 -4.56 18.97
N VAL A 28 -5.53 -3.64 17.99
CA VAL A 28 -5.19 -3.97 16.59
C VAL A 28 -3.73 -4.36 16.47
N ARG A 29 -2.82 -3.63 17.13
CA ARG A 29 -1.38 -3.94 17.13
C ARG A 29 -1.11 -5.33 17.70
N ASN A 30 -1.76 -5.70 18.81
CA ASN A 30 -1.59 -7.00 19.44
C ASN A 30 -2.11 -8.13 18.53
N ARG A 31 -3.24 -7.94 17.84
CA ARG A 31 -3.73 -8.91 16.85
C ARG A 31 -2.74 -9.11 15.71
N PHE A 32 -2.22 -8.02 15.15
CA PHE A 32 -1.20 -8.10 14.10
C PHE A 32 0.07 -8.77 14.59
N LYS A 33 0.50 -8.48 15.83
CA LYS A 33 1.67 -9.12 16.44
C LYS A 33 1.48 -10.63 16.56
N ILE A 34 0.35 -11.09 17.10
CA ILE A 34 0.01 -12.53 17.18
C ILE A 34 0.03 -13.16 15.79
N ALA A 35 -0.56 -12.49 14.78
CA ALA A 35 -0.58 -13.00 13.42
C ALA A 35 0.82 -13.24 12.84
N LEU A 36 1.76 -12.35 13.15
CA LEU A 36 3.13 -12.44 12.67
C LEU A 36 3.97 -13.43 13.47
N ASP A 37 3.89 -13.36 14.80
CA ASP A 37 4.66 -14.23 15.70
C ASP A 37 4.32 -15.71 15.49
N GLU A 38 3.05 -16.01 15.16
CA GLU A 38 2.58 -17.38 14.90
C GLU A 38 2.56 -17.76 13.41
N GLY A 39 2.90 -16.83 12.52
CA GLY A 39 2.92 -17.09 11.07
C GLY A 39 1.55 -17.44 10.47
N LEU A 40 0.48 -16.82 10.97
CA LEU A 40 -0.89 -17.12 10.53
C LEU A 40 -1.09 -16.79 9.05
N LYS A 41 -1.89 -17.62 8.38
CA LYS A 41 -2.46 -17.31 7.06
C LYS A 41 -3.70 -16.43 7.21
N SER A 42 -4.14 -15.85 6.09
CA SER A 42 -5.25 -14.88 6.07
C SER A 42 -6.58 -15.48 6.57
N ASN A 43 -6.86 -16.75 6.26
CA ASN A 43 -8.04 -17.48 6.74
C ASN A 43 -7.96 -17.76 8.25
N GLU A 44 -6.80 -18.23 8.73
CA GLU A 44 -6.54 -18.53 10.14
C GLU A 44 -6.65 -17.26 11.01
N TYR A 45 -6.11 -16.14 10.53
CA TYR A 45 -6.23 -14.84 11.17
C TYR A 45 -7.70 -14.41 11.34
N ARG A 46 -8.50 -14.58 10.28
CA ARG A 46 -9.93 -14.23 10.31
C ARG A 46 -10.69 -15.08 11.32
N GLU A 47 -10.47 -16.39 11.31
CA GLU A 47 -11.14 -17.34 12.20
C GLU A 47 -10.75 -17.11 13.66
N ARG A 48 -9.46 -16.95 13.93
CA ARG A 48 -8.93 -16.72 15.28
C ARG A 48 -9.52 -15.48 15.95
N PHE A 49 -9.66 -14.39 15.21
CA PHE A 49 -10.17 -13.13 15.75
C PHE A 49 -11.64 -12.87 15.43
N GLN A 50 -12.36 -13.87 14.88
CA GLN A 50 -13.78 -13.83 14.56
C GLN A 50 -14.16 -12.57 13.77
N LEU A 51 -13.32 -12.22 12.78
CA LEU A 51 -13.46 -10.99 12.03
C LEU A 51 -14.59 -11.13 11.01
N LYS A 52 -15.53 -10.18 11.02
CA LYS A 52 -16.60 -10.07 10.01
C LYS A 52 -16.04 -9.80 8.61
N LYS A 53 -14.88 -9.16 8.53
CA LYS A 53 -14.22 -8.79 7.28
C LYS A 53 -13.35 -9.95 6.79
N SER A 54 -13.67 -10.49 5.62
CA SER A 54 -12.93 -11.60 4.99
C SER A 54 -11.75 -11.13 4.13
N SER A 55 -11.64 -9.84 3.82
CA SER A 55 -10.66 -9.31 2.87
C SER A 55 -9.27 -9.07 3.46
N THR A 56 -9.07 -9.19 4.78
CA THR A 56 -7.75 -8.96 5.38
C THR A 56 -6.74 -10.01 4.92
N LYS A 57 -5.65 -9.55 4.30
CA LYS A 57 -4.53 -10.34 3.81
C LYS A 57 -3.27 -10.03 4.61
N ILE A 58 -2.55 -11.08 5.00
CA ILE A 58 -1.19 -10.95 5.53
C ILE A 58 -0.23 -11.02 4.35
N LEU A 59 0.62 -10.00 4.20
CA LEU A 59 1.56 -9.91 3.10
C LEU A 59 2.74 -10.86 3.32
N GLU A 60 3.37 -11.29 2.24
CA GLU A 60 4.52 -12.19 2.28
C GLU A 60 5.70 -11.55 1.54
N ALA A 61 6.89 -11.55 2.15
CA ALA A 61 8.05 -10.82 1.64
C ALA A 61 8.50 -11.24 0.22
N LYS A 62 8.28 -12.52 -0.12
CA LYS A 62 8.78 -13.15 -1.35
C LYS A 62 7.69 -13.43 -2.39
N LYS A 63 6.44 -13.02 -2.12
CA LYS A 63 5.32 -13.20 -3.05
C LYS A 63 4.83 -11.85 -3.57
N PRO A 64 4.23 -11.83 -4.78
CA PRO A 64 3.56 -10.62 -5.25
C PRO A 64 2.48 -10.20 -4.25
N THR A 65 2.36 -8.89 -4.06
CA THR A 65 1.24 -8.34 -3.29
C THR A 65 -0.06 -8.64 -4.05
N PRO A 66 -1.15 -9.02 -3.37
CA PRO A 66 -2.48 -8.96 -3.99
C PRO A 66 -2.75 -7.56 -4.54
N THR A 67 -3.70 -7.43 -5.48
CA THR A 67 -4.11 -6.12 -5.99
C THR A 67 -4.42 -5.17 -4.83
N ILE A 68 -3.65 -4.09 -4.72
CA ILE A 68 -3.85 -3.11 -3.66
C ILE A 68 -5.05 -2.24 -4.01
N THR A 69 -5.98 -2.13 -3.08
CA THR A 69 -7.21 -1.35 -3.24
C THR A 69 -7.16 -0.08 -2.39
N THR A 70 -8.25 0.69 -2.38
CA THR A 70 -8.36 1.95 -1.64
C THR A 70 -8.38 1.80 -0.11
N LEU A 71 -8.52 0.57 0.41
CA LEU A 71 -8.60 0.28 1.84
C LEU A 71 -7.28 -0.32 2.35
N PRO A 72 -6.43 0.46 3.05
CA PRO A 72 -5.13 -0.02 3.51
C PRO A 72 -5.23 -1.03 4.67
N ASP A 73 -6.34 -1.00 5.41
CA ASP A 73 -6.63 -1.93 6.51
C ASP A 73 -6.98 -3.36 6.04
N ASP A 74 -6.94 -3.59 4.73
CA ASP A 74 -7.06 -4.93 4.13
C ASP A 74 -5.71 -5.66 4.13
N TYR A 75 -4.59 -5.00 4.46
CA TYR A 75 -3.26 -5.61 4.33
C TYR A 75 -2.42 -5.43 5.60
N ILE A 76 -1.89 -6.54 6.11
CA ILE A 76 -0.96 -6.57 7.24
C ILE A 76 0.46 -6.70 6.68
N HIS A 77 1.37 -5.83 7.13
CA HIS A 77 2.77 -5.86 6.71
C HIS A 77 3.44 -7.17 7.12
N TYR A 78 4.28 -7.72 6.24
CA TYR A 78 4.79 -9.09 6.35
C TYR A 78 5.72 -9.34 7.55
N CYS A 79 6.31 -8.29 8.13
CA CYS A 79 7.26 -8.41 9.26
C CYS A 79 7.06 -7.38 10.37
N GLU A 80 6.09 -6.47 10.26
CA GLU A 80 5.84 -5.45 11.27
C GLU A 80 4.35 -5.43 11.60
N PRO A 81 3.95 -5.32 12.89
CA PRO A 81 2.54 -5.40 13.29
C PRO A 81 1.78 -4.09 12.98
N ARG A 82 1.68 -3.77 11.69
CA ARG A 82 1.05 -2.57 11.12
C ARG A 82 0.57 -2.84 9.70
N ILE A 83 -0.30 -1.99 9.19
CA ILE A 83 -0.57 -1.87 7.75
C ILE A 83 0.62 -1.23 7.01
N MET A 84 0.62 -1.35 5.68
CA MET A 84 1.57 -0.65 4.82
C MET A 84 1.45 0.87 4.94
N THR A 85 2.54 1.60 4.78
CA THR A 85 2.54 3.06 4.62
C THR A 85 2.04 3.45 3.23
N VAL A 86 1.59 4.69 3.06
CA VAL A 86 1.23 5.25 1.74
C VAL A 86 2.42 5.14 0.78
N ARG A 87 3.65 5.35 1.24
CA ARG A 87 4.85 5.16 0.42
C ARG A 87 5.10 3.70 0.01
N GLU A 88 4.88 2.73 0.88
CA GLU A 88 4.98 1.31 0.50
C GLU A 88 3.95 0.94 -0.56
N TYR A 89 2.71 1.42 -0.38
CA TYR A 89 1.64 1.35 -1.39
C TYR A 89 2.07 1.93 -2.74
N ALA A 90 2.61 3.15 -2.72
CA ALA A 90 3.07 3.86 -3.91
C ALA A 90 4.16 3.07 -4.66
N ARG A 91 5.10 2.47 -3.91
CA ARG A 91 6.17 1.66 -4.50
C ARG A 91 5.64 0.37 -5.13
N ILE A 92 4.62 -0.27 -4.55
CA ILE A 92 3.97 -1.42 -5.18
C ILE A 92 3.31 -1.01 -6.50
N GLN A 93 2.65 0.16 -6.52
CA GLN A 93 2.09 0.76 -7.75
C GLN A 93 3.13 1.47 -8.62
N SER A 94 4.42 1.21 -8.46
CA SER A 94 5.50 1.76 -9.29
C SER A 94 5.65 3.29 -9.34
N PHE A 95 5.06 4.02 -8.39
CA PHE A 95 5.33 5.44 -8.25
C PHE A 95 6.76 5.69 -7.80
N PRO A 96 7.50 6.61 -8.43
CA PRO A 96 8.84 6.97 -7.99
C PRO A 96 8.78 7.62 -6.60
N ASP A 97 9.85 7.47 -5.82
CA ASP A 97 9.93 8.02 -4.46
C ASP A 97 9.86 9.57 -4.45
N THR A 98 10.11 10.22 -5.59
CA THR A 98 9.98 11.67 -5.78
C THR A 98 8.54 12.15 -5.96
N TYR A 99 7.61 11.25 -6.29
CA TYR A 99 6.20 11.61 -6.48
C TYR A 99 5.56 11.97 -5.13
N GLN A 100 4.89 13.12 -5.04
CA GLN A 100 4.29 13.61 -3.81
C GLN A 100 2.76 13.43 -3.82
N PHE A 101 2.23 12.80 -2.77
CA PHE A 101 0.78 12.65 -2.60
C PHE A 101 0.25 13.73 -1.68
N LYS A 102 -0.86 14.37 -2.05
CA LYS A 102 -1.46 15.49 -1.31
C LYS A 102 -2.77 15.05 -0.64
N GLY A 103 -3.26 15.88 0.29
CA GLY A 103 -4.46 15.59 1.07
C GLY A 103 -4.21 14.65 2.27
N LYS A 104 -5.30 14.17 2.87
CA LYS A 104 -5.28 13.34 4.08
C LYS A 104 -4.82 11.92 3.77
N TYR A 105 -4.23 11.24 4.75
CA TYR A 105 -3.79 9.85 4.63
C TYR A 105 -4.96 8.90 4.41
N THR A 106 -5.99 9.01 5.27
CA THR A 106 -7.23 8.23 5.20
C THR A 106 -8.41 9.17 5.41
N THR A 107 -9.60 8.74 4.97
CA THR A 107 -10.87 9.37 5.33
C THR A 107 -11.84 8.34 5.89
N GLY A 108 -12.55 8.72 6.95
CA GLY A 108 -13.58 7.91 7.61
C GLY A 108 -14.99 8.46 7.37
N GLY A 109 -15.99 7.59 7.41
CA GLY A 109 -17.40 7.95 7.44
C GLY A 109 -17.90 8.66 6.16
N LYS A 110 -18.88 9.56 6.34
CA LYS A 110 -19.60 10.27 5.26
C LYS A 110 -18.72 11.12 4.33
N ARG A 111 -17.46 11.38 4.70
CA ARG A 111 -16.53 12.22 3.92
C ARG A 111 -15.79 11.44 2.82
N ARG A 112 -15.91 10.11 2.78
CA ARG A 112 -15.29 9.27 1.73
C ARG A 112 -15.81 9.57 0.32
N THR A 113 -17.02 10.11 0.18
CA THR A 113 -17.60 10.50 -1.10
C THR A 113 -17.15 11.87 -1.59
N GLN A 114 -16.55 12.69 -0.71
CA GLN A 114 -16.16 14.07 -1.01
C GLN A 114 -14.64 14.28 -1.06
N GLU A 115 -13.87 13.41 -0.41
CA GLU A 115 -12.41 13.51 -0.31
C GLU A 115 -11.74 12.22 -0.83
N VAL A 116 -10.70 12.38 -1.67
CA VAL A 116 -9.87 11.26 -2.15
C VAL A 116 -8.56 11.23 -1.34
N PRO A 117 -8.46 10.45 -0.26
CA PRO A 117 -7.23 10.36 0.54
C PRO A 117 -6.09 9.73 -0.25
N ARG A 118 -4.86 9.88 0.26
CA ARG A 118 -3.64 9.41 -0.40
C ARG A 118 -3.69 7.91 -0.74
N TYR A 119 -4.19 7.05 0.16
CA TYR A 119 -4.36 5.61 -0.16
C TYR A 119 -5.34 5.38 -1.32
N SER A 120 -6.43 6.14 -1.40
CA SER A 120 -7.38 6.03 -2.51
C SER A 120 -6.81 6.53 -3.83
N GLN A 121 -6.00 7.60 -3.80
CA GLN A 121 -5.30 8.09 -5.00
C GLN A 121 -4.41 6.98 -5.59
N ILE A 122 -3.69 6.25 -4.74
CA ILE A 122 -2.80 5.17 -5.18
C ILE A 122 -3.59 3.91 -5.58
N GLY A 123 -4.59 3.52 -4.79
CA GLY A 123 -5.39 2.33 -5.05
C GLY A 123 -6.21 2.40 -6.34
N ASN A 124 -6.59 3.60 -6.77
CA ASN A 124 -7.32 3.82 -8.02
C ASN A 124 -6.39 4.12 -9.22
N ALA A 125 -5.10 4.33 -9.00
CA ALA A 125 -4.18 4.72 -10.06
C ALA A 125 -3.81 3.54 -10.96
N ILE A 126 -3.52 3.86 -12.23
CA ILE A 126 -2.76 2.97 -13.11
C ILE A 126 -1.28 3.09 -12.71
N PRO A 127 -0.55 1.97 -12.48
CA PRO A 127 0.86 2.03 -12.12
C PRO A 127 1.69 2.78 -13.18
N PRO A 128 2.53 3.77 -12.81
CA PRO A 128 3.29 4.55 -13.79
C PRO A 128 4.19 3.73 -14.72
N LEU A 129 4.80 2.63 -14.24
CA LEU A 129 5.61 1.75 -15.10
C LEU A 129 4.75 1.13 -16.22
N PHE A 130 3.52 0.73 -15.90
CA PHE A 130 2.59 0.23 -16.93
C PHE A 130 2.19 1.35 -17.89
N GLY A 131 1.89 2.55 -17.36
CA GLY A 131 1.55 3.71 -18.18
C GLY A 131 2.67 4.11 -19.16
N GLU A 132 3.93 4.05 -18.71
CA GLU A 132 5.11 4.29 -19.56
C GLU A 132 5.17 3.28 -20.71
N GLN A 133 5.05 1.97 -20.41
CA GLN A 133 5.09 0.93 -21.44
C GLN A 133 3.93 1.05 -22.44
N ALA A 134 2.70 1.29 -21.95
CA ALA A 134 1.55 1.53 -22.81
C ALA A 134 1.77 2.75 -23.72
N GLY A 135 2.34 3.84 -23.20
CA GLY A 135 2.66 5.04 -23.97
C GLY A 135 3.70 4.79 -25.07
N LEU A 136 4.71 3.97 -24.80
CA LEU A 136 5.72 3.59 -25.82
C LEU A 136 5.08 2.81 -26.97
N ILE A 137 4.24 1.81 -26.67
CA ILE A 137 3.53 1.04 -27.70
C ILE A 137 2.59 1.95 -28.51
N LEU A 138 1.82 2.81 -27.84
CA LEU A 138 0.96 3.76 -28.53
C LEU A 138 1.76 4.68 -29.45
N LYS A 139 2.94 5.15 -29.03
CA LYS A 139 3.83 5.97 -29.85
C LYS A 139 4.29 5.24 -31.11
N GLU A 140 4.54 3.93 -31.05
CA GLU A 140 4.90 3.13 -32.24
C GLU A 140 3.72 2.96 -33.20
N LEU A 141 2.49 2.90 -32.68
CA LEU A 141 1.29 2.69 -33.50
C LEU A 141 0.79 3.97 -34.20
N ILE A 142 1.09 5.14 -33.65
CA ILE A 142 0.64 6.45 -34.18
C ILE A 142 1.69 7.15 -35.06
N ASN A 143 2.93 6.64 -35.11
CA ASN A 143 3.96 7.10 -36.03
C ASN A 143 4.01 6.20 -37.27
#